data_AF-A3WZU1-F1
#
_entry.id   AF-A3WZU1-F1
#
_cell.length_a   1.000
_cell.length_b   1.000
_cell.length_c   1.000
_cell.angle_alpha   90.00
_cell.angle_beta   90.00
_cell.angle_gamma   90.00
#
_symmetry.space_group_name_H-M   'P 1'
#
loop_
_entity.id
_entity.type
_entity.pdbx_description
1 polymer ?
#
loop_
_entity_poly.entity_id
_entity_poly.type
_entity_poly.pdbx_seq_one_letter_code
_entity_poly.pdbx_strand_id
1 'polypeptide(L)'
;MPNLDSGGAGVRLHGISQAAFDLIVEFEVSSEAVYNKLYRRPTRPGGASGVTIGIGYDCGYSTAAQIRSDWGGVLPVPMVLALASVAGLTGTRAASALASVRSKVDVPWAAALAVFSNTSLPKYVALADNLPNWDKLSPDCKGALVSLVYNRGASFSNSGSRYQEMRNIRAHMAAKRFSAIPTELRSMKRIWAGDDSLRGLLIRRDKEAALFERGLKAPVEVAAVVVPPPEPVPDPAPPDRQLSQPTPQPSVWTAFFMAIIAIFRRAK
;
A
#
# COMPACT_ATOMS: atom_id res chain seq x y z
N MET A 1 -11.67 -32.97 20.01
CA MET A 1 -12.73 -31.95 20.22
C MET A 1 -12.16 -30.62 19.76
N PRO A 2 -12.92 -29.83 18.99
CA PRO A 2 -12.57 -29.52 17.61
C PRO A 2 -11.59 -28.36 17.44
N ASN A 3 -10.76 -28.51 16.41
CA ASN A 3 -9.88 -27.50 15.85
C ASN A 3 -10.76 -26.33 15.35
N LEU A 4 -10.72 -25.20 16.05
CA LEU A 4 -11.28 -23.96 15.55
C LEU A 4 -10.31 -23.46 14.49
N ASP A 5 -10.59 -23.80 13.22
CA ASP A 5 -10.03 -23.10 12.08
C ASP A 5 -10.31 -21.61 12.28
N SER A 6 -9.28 -20.89 12.73
CA SER A 6 -9.24 -19.44 12.75
C SER A 6 -9.29 -18.95 11.31
N GLY A 7 -10.50 -18.73 10.80
CA GLY A 7 -10.78 -18.01 9.55
C GLY A 7 -10.38 -16.54 9.61
N GLY A 8 -9.22 -16.23 10.19
CA GLY A 8 -8.62 -14.90 10.20
C GLY A 8 -7.94 -14.66 8.87
N ALA A 9 -8.29 -13.56 8.20
CA ALA A 9 -7.72 -13.18 6.92
C ALA A 9 -6.18 -13.10 7.02
N GLY A 10 -5.49 -14.11 6.49
CA GLY A 10 -4.04 -14.13 6.41
C GLY A 10 -3.49 -13.06 5.45
N VAL A 11 -2.17 -12.88 5.47
CA VAL A 11 -1.50 -11.98 4.52
C VAL A 11 -1.65 -12.51 3.10
N ARG A 12 -2.06 -11.65 2.16
CA ARG A 12 -2.14 -11.97 0.72
C ARG A 12 -1.19 -11.08 -0.07
N LEU A 13 -0.36 -11.69 -0.91
CA LEU A 13 0.72 -10.99 -1.62
C LEU A 13 0.33 -10.48 -3.01
N HIS A 14 -0.81 -10.87 -3.57
CA HIS A 14 -1.33 -10.32 -4.86
C HIS A 14 -0.31 -10.30 -6.00
N GLY A 15 0.51 -11.35 -6.12
CA GLY A 15 1.48 -11.49 -7.21
C GLY A 15 2.80 -10.71 -7.05
N ILE A 16 3.03 -10.06 -5.90
CA ILE A 16 4.37 -9.59 -5.51
C ILE A 16 5.07 -10.59 -4.58
N SER A 17 6.39 -10.48 -4.44
CA SER A 17 7.14 -11.35 -3.52
C SER A 17 6.97 -10.95 -2.06
N GLN A 18 7.31 -11.86 -1.14
CA GLN A 18 7.37 -11.55 0.29
C GLN A 18 8.34 -10.40 0.57
N ALA A 19 9.53 -10.40 -0.04
CA ALA A 19 10.50 -9.33 0.16
C ALA A 19 10.01 -7.97 -0.33
N ALA A 20 9.18 -7.94 -1.38
CA ALA A 20 8.55 -6.71 -1.82
C ALA A 20 7.51 -6.20 -0.82
N PHE A 21 6.69 -7.10 -0.28
CA PHE A 21 5.75 -6.79 0.78
C PHE A 21 6.48 -6.23 2.01
N ASP A 22 7.54 -6.91 2.45
CA ASP A 22 8.37 -6.50 3.59
C ASP A 22 9.03 -5.14 3.33
N LEU A 23 9.53 -4.88 2.12
CA LEU A 23 10.09 -3.58 1.74
C LEU A 23 9.05 -2.48 1.86
N ILE A 24 7.83 -2.70 1.36
CA ILE A 24 6.76 -1.70 1.45
C ILE A 24 6.47 -1.43 2.93
N VAL A 25 6.22 -2.47 3.72
CA VAL A 25 5.95 -2.36 5.16
C VAL A 25 7.08 -1.66 5.90
N GLU A 26 8.35 -1.99 5.62
CA GLU A 26 9.52 -1.34 6.20
C GLU A 26 9.49 0.18 6.00
N PHE A 27 9.16 0.65 4.79
CA PHE A 27 9.10 2.09 4.53
C PHE A 27 7.87 2.78 5.13
N GLU A 28 6.82 2.04 5.48
CA GLU A 28 5.62 2.60 6.09
C GLU A 28 5.69 2.65 7.63
N VAL A 29 6.36 1.68 8.26
CA VAL A 29 6.36 1.56 9.74
C VAL A 29 7.71 1.19 10.34
N SER A 30 8.78 1.19 9.55
CA SER A 30 10.16 0.83 9.89
C SER A 30 10.36 -0.64 10.25
N SER A 31 9.76 -1.12 11.34
CA SER A 31 9.87 -2.52 11.78
C SER A 31 8.72 -2.88 12.71
N GLU A 32 8.51 -4.17 12.95
CA GLU A 32 7.54 -4.64 13.94
C GLU A 32 7.82 -4.06 15.33
N ALA A 33 9.09 -3.97 15.74
CA ALA A 33 9.46 -3.40 17.03
C ALA A 33 9.08 -1.91 17.14
N VAL A 34 9.33 -1.13 16.08
CA VAL A 34 8.92 0.28 16.03
C VAL A 34 7.41 0.41 16.00
N TYR A 35 6.73 -0.43 15.22
CA TYR A 35 5.27 -0.49 15.17
C TYR A 35 4.65 -0.77 16.55
N ASN A 36 5.13 -1.81 17.22
CA ASN A 36 4.64 -2.20 18.53
C ASN A 36 4.83 -1.10 19.58
N LYS A 37 5.90 -0.30 19.44
CA LYS A 37 6.19 0.84 20.32
C LYS A 37 5.35 2.07 20.01
N LEU A 38 5.12 2.40 18.73
CA LEU A 38 4.61 3.72 18.32
C LEU A 38 3.22 3.71 17.66
N TYR A 39 2.81 2.61 17.02
CA TYR A 39 1.74 2.62 16.02
C TYR A 39 0.57 1.65 16.29
N ARG A 40 0.59 0.91 17.41
CA ARG A 40 -0.55 0.07 17.81
C ARG A 40 -1.81 0.89 18.12
N ARG A 41 -1.65 2.14 18.57
CA ARG A 41 -2.77 3.01 18.94
C ARG A 41 -3.11 3.99 17.80
N PRO A 42 -4.39 4.36 17.60
CA PRO A 42 -4.77 5.35 16.60
C PRO A 42 -4.00 6.65 16.73
N THR A 43 -3.53 7.20 15.60
CA THR A 43 -2.78 8.46 15.52
C THR A 43 -3.47 9.43 14.57
N ARG A 44 -3.00 10.68 14.54
CA ARG A 44 -3.33 11.63 13.47
C ARG A 44 -2.03 12.24 12.92
N PRO A 45 -1.69 12.01 11.65
CA PRO A 45 -0.46 12.49 11.00
C PRO A 45 -0.40 14.01 10.76
N GLY A 46 -1.53 14.70 10.83
CA GLY A 46 -1.63 16.14 10.54
C GLY A 46 -2.35 16.44 9.22
N GLY A 47 -2.39 17.73 8.83
CA GLY A 47 -3.04 18.17 7.59
C GLY A 47 -4.51 17.77 7.49
N ALA A 48 -4.93 17.32 6.30
CA ALA A 48 -6.29 16.84 6.04
C ALA A 48 -6.53 15.38 6.48
N SER A 49 -5.54 14.69 7.06
CA SER A 49 -5.69 13.28 7.44
C SER A 49 -6.73 13.08 8.55
N GLY A 50 -7.40 11.93 8.50
CA GLY A 50 -8.29 11.45 9.55
C GLY A 50 -7.54 10.72 10.67
N VAL A 51 -8.30 9.98 11.47
CA VAL A 51 -7.72 9.04 12.44
C VAL A 51 -7.11 7.87 11.68
N THR A 52 -5.81 7.64 11.86
CA THR A 52 -5.05 6.61 11.15
C THR A 52 -4.65 5.47 12.09
N ILE A 53 -4.80 4.24 11.63
CA ILE A 53 -4.43 3.01 12.35
C ILE A 53 -3.66 2.04 11.45
N GLY A 54 -3.06 1.00 12.05
CA GLY A 54 -2.37 -0.04 11.30
C GLY A 54 -1.26 0.54 10.42
N ILE A 55 -1.17 0.04 9.19
CA ILE A 55 -0.24 0.52 8.18
C ILE A 55 -1.00 1.45 7.24
N GLY A 56 -0.99 2.75 7.55
CA GLY A 56 -1.54 3.80 6.69
C GLY A 56 -3.06 3.77 6.47
N TYR A 57 -3.84 3.06 7.29
CA TYR A 57 -5.29 3.00 7.13
C TYR A 57 -5.94 4.26 7.70
N ASP A 58 -6.40 5.18 6.85
CA ASP A 58 -7.06 6.42 7.25
C ASP A 58 -8.59 6.25 7.34
N CYS A 59 -9.11 6.30 8.57
CA CYS A 59 -10.55 6.19 8.83
C CYS A 59 -11.33 7.39 8.29
N GLY A 60 -10.70 8.56 8.14
CA GLY A 60 -11.32 9.76 7.61
C GLY A 60 -11.66 9.68 6.12
N TYR A 61 -11.00 8.80 5.38
CA TYR A 61 -11.27 8.53 3.96
C TYR A 61 -12.01 7.21 3.74
N SER A 62 -12.49 6.59 4.82
CA SER A 62 -13.23 5.34 4.80
C SER A 62 -14.65 5.55 5.34
N THR A 63 -15.62 4.79 4.82
CA THR A 63 -16.97 4.76 5.39
C THR A 63 -17.01 3.86 6.61
N ALA A 64 -17.99 4.06 7.50
CA ALA A 64 -18.20 3.18 8.64
C ALA A 64 -18.45 1.73 8.22
N ALA A 65 -19.13 1.50 7.09
CA ALA A 65 -19.33 0.17 6.53
C ALA A 65 -18.01 -0.46 6.07
N GLN A 66 -17.16 0.32 5.38
CA GLN A 66 -15.84 -0.14 4.94
C GLN A 66 -14.96 -0.52 6.13
N ILE A 67 -14.91 0.32 7.17
CA ILE A 67 -14.14 0.03 8.39
C ILE A 67 -14.62 -1.27 9.05
N ARG A 68 -15.93 -1.48 9.15
CA ARG A 68 -16.50 -2.72 9.70
C ARG A 68 -16.15 -3.94 8.87
N SER A 69 -16.15 -3.80 7.54
CA SER A 69 -15.77 -4.88 6.63
C SER A 69 -14.29 -5.22 6.73
N ASP A 70 -13.42 -4.20 6.74
CA ASP A 70 -11.96 -4.39 6.70
C ASP A 70 -11.40 -4.91 8.02
N TRP A 71 -11.90 -4.39 9.13
CA TRP A 71 -11.39 -4.68 10.47
C TRP A 71 -12.24 -5.68 11.24
N GLY A 72 -13.46 -5.98 10.77
CA GLY A 72 -14.33 -7.01 11.33
C GLY A 72 -13.70 -8.39 11.22
N GLY A 73 -13.81 -9.20 12.27
CA GLY A 73 -13.16 -10.51 12.34
C GLY A 73 -11.64 -10.46 12.53
N VAL A 74 -11.01 -9.28 12.39
CA VAL A 74 -9.59 -9.06 12.66
C VAL A 74 -9.38 -8.41 14.03
N LEU A 75 -10.25 -7.46 14.40
CA LEU A 75 -10.24 -6.80 15.71
C LEU A 75 -11.51 -7.11 16.52
N PRO A 76 -11.45 -7.00 17.86
CA PRO A 76 -12.64 -7.08 18.70
C PRO A 76 -13.71 -6.06 18.29
N VAL A 77 -14.98 -6.48 18.31
CA VAL A 77 -16.13 -5.66 17.89
C VAL A 77 -16.14 -4.26 18.53
N PRO A 78 -15.87 -4.07 19.84
CA PRO A 78 -15.83 -2.74 20.44
C PRO A 78 -14.79 -1.80 19.82
N MET A 79 -13.63 -2.33 19.40
CA MET A 79 -12.60 -1.54 18.72
C MET A 79 -13.07 -1.12 17.33
N VAL A 80 -13.67 -2.05 16.57
CA VAL A 80 -14.21 -1.77 15.24
C VAL A 80 -15.32 -0.71 15.30
N LEU A 81 -16.20 -0.76 16.31
CA LEU A 81 -17.23 0.25 16.51
C LEU A 81 -16.65 1.63 16.86
N ALA A 82 -15.61 1.67 17.69
CA ALA A 82 -14.90 2.91 18.00
C ALA A 82 -14.23 3.52 16.75
N LEU A 83 -13.66 2.69 15.88
CA LEU A 83 -13.09 3.17 14.61
C LEU A 83 -14.17 3.66 13.65
N ALA A 84 -15.28 2.93 13.54
CA ALA A 84 -16.40 3.30 12.69
C ALA A 84 -17.05 4.64 13.10
N SER A 85 -16.98 5.03 14.39
CA SER A 85 -17.53 6.32 14.85
C SER A 85 -16.71 7.53 14.40
N VAL A 86 -15.47 7.33 13.92
CA VAL A 86 -14.62 8.39 13.38
C VAL A 86 -14.50 8.35 11.86
N ALA A 87 -15.31 7.53 11.20
CA ALA A 87 -15.40 7.44 9.74
C ALA A 87 -15.73 8.80 9.12
N GLY A 88 -15.07 9.15 8.02
CA GLY A 88 -15.32 10.42 7.30
C GLY A 88 -14.84 11.69 8.03
N LEU A 89 -14.27 11.58 9.23
CA LEU A 89 -13.72 12.72 9.95
C LEU A 89 -12.29 12.99 9.47
N THR A 90 -12.05 14.18 8.95
CA THR A 90 -10.74 14.64 8.45
C THR A 90 -10.31 15.93 9.16
N GLY A 91 -9.03 16.29 9.04
CA GLY A 91 -8.53 17.59 9.51
C GLY A 91 -8.75 17.84 11.00
N THR A 92 -9.28 19.01 11.35
CA THR A 92 -9.54 19.43 12.73
C THR A 92 -10.59 18.54 13.41
N ARG A 93 -11.62 18.09 12.68
CA ARG A 93 -12.65 17.18 13.21
C ARG A 93 -12.04 15.85 13.66
N ALA A 94 -11.11 15.30 12.86
CA ALA A 94 -10.38 14.09 13.23
C ALA A 94 -9.48 14.31 14.45
N ALA A 95 -8.80 15.46 14.51
CA ALA A 95 -7.95 15.80 15.64
C ALA A 95 -8.73 15.82 16.96
N SER A 96 -9.91 16.45 16.97
CA SER A 96 -10.78 16.49 18.15
C SER A 96 -11.32 15.10 18.53
N ALA A 97 -11.63 14.26 17.54
CA ALA A 97 -12.18 12.93 17.78
C ALA A 97 -11.12 11.91 18.24
N LEU A 98 -9.83 12.14 17.99
CA LEU A 98 -8.76 11.16 18.24
C LEU A 98 -8.73 10.65 19.69
N ALA A 99 -8.86 11.54 20.67
CA ALA A 99 -8.82 11.17 22.08
C ALA A 99 -9.95 10.19 22.47
N SER A 100 -11.10 10.26 21.79
CA SER A 100 -12.26 9.42 22.08
C SER A 100 -12.09 7.95 21.68
N VAL A 101 -11.12 7.65 20.80
CA VAL A 101 -10.87 6.31 20.24
C VAL A 101 -9.50 5.76 20.61
N ARG A 102 -8.50 6.63 20.85
CA ARG A 102 -7.10 6.24 21.03
C ARG A 102 -6.88 5.25 22.19
N SER A 103 -7.59 5.39 23.29
CA SER A 103 -7.49 4.48 24.46
C SER A 103 -8.24 3.16 24.25
N LYS A 104 -9.23 3.13 23.36
CA LYS A 104 -10.13 1.99 23.14
C LYS A 104 -9.60 0.99 22.13
N VAL A 105 -8.76 1.45 21.21
CA VAL A 105 -8.25 0.65 20.09
C VAL A 105 -6.79 0.33 20.31
N ASP A 106 -6.44 -0.93 20.10
CA ASP A 106 -5.08 -1.44 20.08
C ASP A 106 -4.99 -2.44 18.92
N VAL A 107 -4.20 -2.10 17.90
CA VAL A 107 -4.08 -2.87 16.66
C VAL A 107 -2.80 -3.71 16.74
N PRO A 108 -2.89 -5.05 16.85
CA PRO A 108 -1.72 -5.92 16.80
C PRO A 108 -1.02 -5.89 15.45
N TRP A 109 0.27 -6.19 15.42
CA TRP A 109 1.06 -6.27 14.19
C TRP A 109 0.43 -7.16 13.12
N ALA A 110 0.07 -8.39 13.49
CA ALA A 110 -0.55 -9.35 12.56
C ALA A 110 -1.86 -8.82 11.95
N ALA A 111 -2.69 -8.13 12.76
CA ALA A 111 -3.92 -7.50 12.29
C ALA A 111 -3.62 -6.37 11.29
N ALA A 112 -2.61 -5.55 11.57
CA ALA A 112 -2.20 -4.47 10.68
C ALA A 112 -1.70 -4.99 9.32
N LEU A 113 -0.89 -6.06 9.32
CA LEU A 113 -0.42 -6.71 8.09
C LEU A 113 -1.56 -7.34 7.30
N ALA A 114 -2.44 -8.08 8.00
CA ALA A 114 -3.61 -8.72 7.40
C ALA A 114 -4.47 -7.67 6.67
N VAL A 115 -4.88 -6.61 7.35
CA VAL A 115 -5.72 -5.57 6.73
C VAL A 115 -4.97 -4.84 5.62
N PHE A 116 -3.71 -4.46 5.84
CA PHE A 116 -2.92 -3.77 4.82
C PHE A 116 -2.83 -4.57 3.52
N SER A 117 -2.49 -5.86 3.64
CA SER A 117 -2.34 -6.77 2.51
C SER A 117 -3.67 -7.05 1.81
N ASN A 118 -4.81 -7.03 2.51
CA ASN A 118 -6.11 -7.35 1.90
C ASN A 118 -6.88 -6.12 1.41
N THR A 119 -6.48 -4.90 1.78
CA THR A 119 -7.24 -3.67 1.45
C THR A 119 -6.43 -2.68 0.61
N SER A 120 -5.26 -2.25 1.09
CA SER A 120 -4.45 -1.22 0.43
C SER A 120 -3.61 -1.82 -0.69
N LEU A 121 -2.88 -2.88 -0.40
CA LEU A 121 -1.97 -3.52 -1.35
C LEU A 121 -2.63 -3.86 -2.71
N PRO A 122 -3.79 -4.54 -2.79
CA PRO A 122 -4.39 -4.88 -4.09
C PRO A 122 -4.73 -3.65 -4.94
N LYS A 123 -5.07 -2.50 -4.32
CA LYS A 123 -5.32 -1.25 -5.06
C LYS A 123 -4.05 -0.77 -5.75
N TYR A 124 -2.91 -0.80 -5.05
CA TYR A 124 -1.63 -0.34 -5.60
C TYR A 124 -1.03 -1.33 -6.60
N VAL A 125 -1.29 -2.64 -6.42
CA VAL A 125 -0.99 -3.66 -7.43
C VAL A 125 -1.76 -3.36 -8.71
N ALA A 126 -3.08 -3.17 -8.63
CA ALA A 126 -3.91 -2.87 -9.80
C ALA A 126 -3.48 -1.56 -10.51
N LEU A 127 -3.09 -0.54 -9.75
CA LEU A 127 -2.56 0.70 -10.32
C LEU A 127 -1.24 0.47 -11.08
N ALA A 128 -0.33 -0.36 -10.54
CA ALA A 128 0.94 -0.69 -11.18
C ALA A 128 0.78 -1.64 -12.39
N ASP A 129 -0.19 -2.54 -12.35
CA ASP A 129 -0.53 -3.51 -13.40
C ASP A 129 -0.88 -2.84 -14.74
N ASN A 130 -1.35 -1.58 -14.71
CA ASN A 130 -1.58 -0.80 -15.93
C ASN A 130 -0.30 -0.49 -16.75
N LEU A 131 0.90 -0.86 -16.26
CA LEU A 131 2.13 -0.75 -17.02
C LEU A 131 2.21 -1.82 -18.14
N PRO A 132 2.66 -1.46 -19.36
CA PRO A 132 2.76 -2.42 -20.46
C PRO A 132 3.67 -3.62 -20.12
N ASN A 133 3.31 -4.83 -20.51
CA ASN A 133 4.08 -6.06 -20.24
C ASN A 133 4.27 -6.39 -18.74
N TRP A 134 3.35 -5.98 -17.87
CA TRP A 134 3.35 -6.32 -16.44
C TRP A 134 3.42 -7.83 -16.16
N ASP A 135 2.72 -8.62 -16.96
CA ASP A 135 2.66 -10.09 -16.91
C ASP A 135 4.03 -10.76 -17.04
N LYS A 136 5.01 -10.07 -17.62
CA LYS A 136 6.38 -10.58 -17.87
C LYS A 136 7.35 -10.31 -16.73
N LEU A 137 6.93 -9.56 -15.73
CA LEU A 137 7.75 -9.26 -14.56
C LEU A 137 7.66 -10.39 -13.53
N SER A 138 8.79 -10.73 -12.93
CA SER A 138 8.82 -11.57 -11.74
C SER A 138 8.16 -10.86 -10.54
N PRO A 139 7.75 -11.60 -9.49
CA PRO A 139 7.11 -11.01 -8.31
C PRO A 139 7.94 -9.91 -7.62
N ASP A 140 9.27 -9.99 -7.67
CA ASP A 140 10.18 -8.95 -7.16
C ASP A 140 10.13 -7.67 -8.01
N CYS A 141 10.18 -7.81 -9.34
CA CYS A 141 10.08 -6.69 -10.26
C CYS A 141 8.72 -5.99 -10.13
N LYS A 142 7.63 -6.77 -10.05
CA LYS A 142 6.28 -6.25 -9.76
C LYS A 142 6.28 -5.49 -8.45
N GLY A 143 6.80 -6.11 -7.39
CA GLY A 143 6.89 -5.54 -6.06
C GLY A 143 7.61 -4.20 -5.95
N ALA A 144 8.75 -4.06 -6.62
CA ALA A 144 9.49 -2.80 -6.67
C ALA A 144 8.65 -1.67 -7.32
N LEU A 145 7.91 -1.97 -8.40
CA LEU A 145 7.03 -1.00 -9.04
C LEU A 145 5.79 -0.69 -8.21
N VAL A 146 5.20 -1.68 -7.50
CA VAL A 146 4.12 -1.43 -6.53
C VAL A 146 4.60 -0.49 -5.43
N SER A 147 5.80 -0.69 -4.89
CA SER A 147 6.37 0.21 -3.88
C SER A 147 6.56 1.64 -4.41
N LEU A 148 7.02 1.80 -5.65
CA LEU A 148 7.09 3.11 -6.31
C LEU A 148 5.72 3.76 -6.45
N VAL A 149 4.71 3.03 -6.94
CA VAL A 149 3.33 3.53 -7.10
C VAL A 149 2.72 3.87 -5.75
N TYR A 150 2.98 3.09 -4.71
CA TYR A 150 2.54 3.38 -3.35
C TYR A 150 3.09 4.74 -2.87
N ASN A 151 4.37 4.99 -3.10
CA ASN A 151 5.04 6.23 -2.68
C ASN A 151 4.68 7.46 -3.53
N ARG A 152 4.49 7.29 -4.85
CA ARG A 152 4.41 8.42 -5.81
C ARG A 152 3.13 8.48 -6.64
N GLY A 153 2.23 7.53 -6.46
CA GLY A 153 1.09 7.30 -7.35
C GLY A 153 1.50 6.76 -8.72
N ALA A 154 0.51 6.36 -9.52
CA ALA A 154 0.68 5.84 -10.89
C ALA A 154 0.95 6.96 -11.92
N SER A 155 1.88 7.86 -11.62
CA SER A 155 2.15 9.09 -12.38
C SER A 155 2.99 8.86 -13.66
N PHE A 156 2.81 7.73 -14.33
CA PHE A 156 3.61 7.28 -15.48
C PHE A 156 3.35 8.06 -16.78
N SER A 157 2.30 8.88 -16.80
CA SER A 157 1.93 9.72 -17.95
C SER A 157 2.01 11.22 -17.65
N ASN A 158 2.32 11.61 -16.41
CA ASN A 158 2.32 13.01 -16.02
C ASN A 158 3.47 13.75 -16.70
N SER A 159 3.23 14.99 -17.13
CA SER A 159 4.21 15.86 -17.78
C SER A 159 5.10 16.58 -16.76
N GLY A 160 6.24 17.10 -17.21
CA GLY A 160 7.18 17.88 -16.38
C GLY A 160 8.39 17.09 -15.89
N SER A 161 9.42 17.84 -15.44
CA SER A 161 10.73 17.30 -15.05
C SER A 161 10.63 16.28 -13.91
N ARG A 162 9.75 16.52 -12.93
CA ARG A 162 9.56 15.63 -11.76
C ARG A 162 9.11 14.21 -12.11
N TYR A 163 8.53 13.98 -13.28
CA TYR A 163 7.99 12.67 -13.70
C TYR A 163 8.79 12.03 -14.84
N GLN A 164 9.99 12.56 -15.15
CA GLN A 164 10.82 12.05 -16.24
C GLN A 164 11.11 10.56 -16.11
N GLU A 165 11.59 10.11 -14.95
CA GLU A 165 11.95 8.70 -14.72
C GLU A 165 10.71 7.81 -14.73
N MET A 166 9.55 8.31 -14.26
CA MET A 166 8.29 7.56 -14.35
C MET A 166 7.92 7.30 -15.83
N ARG A 167 8.02 8.31 -16.70
CA ARG A 167 7.75 8.14 -18.13
C ARG A 167 8.76 7.21 -18.79
N ASN A 168 10.04 7.31 -18.42
CA ASN A 168 11.09 6.42 -18.91
C ASN A 168 10.82 4.96 -18.50
N ILE A 169 10.43 4.70 -17.24
CA ILE A 169 10.03 3.36 -16.77
C ILE A 169 8.90 2.81 -17.66
N ARG A 170 7.85 3.58 -17.92
CA ARG A 170 6.76 3.16 -18.82
C ARG A 170 7.26 2.85 -20.23
N ALA A 171 8.16 3.65 -20.78
CA ALA A 171 8.75 3.41 -22.10
C ALA A 171 9.64 2.14 -22.12
N HIS A 172 10.41 1.89 -21.06
CA HIS A 172 11.20 0.67 -20.92
C HIS A 172 10.31 -0.57 -20.78
N MET A 173 9.22 -0.47 -20.01
CA MET A 173 8.19 -1.51 -19.90
C MET A 173 7.58 -1.82 -21.28
N ALA A 174 7.16 -0.81 -22.04
CA ALA A 174 6.63 -0.99 -23.40
C ALA A 174 7.63 -1.66 -24.36
N ALA A 175 8.89 -1.23 -24.31
CA ALA A 175 9.97 -1.77 -25.13
C ALA A 175 10.56 -3.09 -24.60
N LYS A 176 10.03 -3.66 -23.51
CA LYS A 176 10.58 -4.84 -22.80
C LYS A 176 12.05 -4.69 -22.41
N ARG A 177 12.54 -3.46 -22.23
CA ARG A 177 13.90 -3.13 -21.77
C ARG A 177 13.95 -3.11 -20.25
N PHE A 178 13.53 -4.19 -19.61
CA PHE A 178 13.35 -4.25 -18.15
C PHE A 178 14.65 -4.00 -17.38
N SER A 179 15.80 -4.39 -17.94
CA SER A 179 17.12 -4.14 -17.37
C SER A 179 17.48 -2.66 -17.20
N ALA A 180 16.78 -1.73 -17.87
CA ALA A 180 17.00 -0.29 -17.72
C ALA A 180 16.23 0.33 -16.54
N ILE A 181 15.19 -0.35 -16.02
CA ILE A 181 14.32 0.18 -14.96
C ILE A 181 15.05 0.48 -13.64
N PRO A 182 16.00 -0.35 -13.15
CA PRO A 182 16.77 -0.04 -11.94
C PRO A 182 17.52 1.29 -12.01
N THR A 183 18.03 1.66 -13.20
CA THR A 183 18.70 2.95 -13.41
C THR A 183 17.71 4.10 -13.23
N GLU A 184 16.52 4.01 -13.81
CA GLU A 184 15.48 5.05 -13.65
C GLU A 184 15.03 5.20 -12.19
N LEU A 185 14.88 4.08 -11.46
CA LEU A 185 14.55 4.10 -10.04
C LEU A 185 15.60 4.89 -9.24
N ARG A 186 16.89 4.66 -9.48
CA ARG A 186 17.99 5.38 -8.81
C ARG A 186 18.12 6.83 -9.27
N SER A 187 17.96 7.11 -10.57
CA SER A 187 18.01 8.48 -11.13
C SER A 187 16.96 9.39 -10.51
N MET A 188 15.80 8.83 -10.14
CA MET A 188 14.70 9.57 -9.50
C MET A 188 15.11 10.23 -8.18
N LYS A 189 16.20 9.79 -7.54
CA LYS A 189 16.81 10.42 -6.36
C LYS A 189 17.11 11.91 -6.56
N ARG A 190 17.38 12.36 -7.79
CA ARG A 190 17.64 13.78 -8.09
C ARG A 190 16.53 14.72 -7.64
N ILE A 191 15.31 14.21 -7.48
CA ILE A 191 14.13 14.99 -7.08
C ILE A 191 14.21 15.46 -5.62
N TRP A 192 14.97 14.74 -4.79
CA TRP A 192 15.08 14.97 -3.35
C TRP A 192 16.53 15.05 -2.88
N ALA A 193 17.49 15.06 -3.81
CA ALA A 193 18.90 15.19 -3.49
C ALA A 193 19.14 16.55 -2.81
N GLY A 194 19.93 16.53 -1.73
CA GLY A 194 20.24 17.73 -0.94
C GLY A 194 19.22 18.09 0.14
N ASP A 195 18.11 17.36 0.26
CA ASP A 195 17.18 17.50 1.38
C ASP A 195 17.34 16.32 2.36
N ASP A 196 18.03 16.58 3.48
CA ASP A 196 18.27 15.59 4.53
C ASP A 196 16.98 15.04 5.15
N SER A 197 15.90 15.83 5.14
CA SER A 197 14.60 15.36 5.61
C SER A 197 14.04 14.28 4.68
N LEU A 198 14.42 14.27 3.40
CA LEU A 198 13.92 13.32 2.41
C LEU A 198 14.87 12.15 2.14
N ARG A 199 15.92 11.98 2.97
CA ARG A 199 16.90 10.88 2.85
C ARG A 199 16.27 9.50 2.78
N GLY A 200 15.16 9.26 3.49
CA GLY A 200 14.43 8.00 3.44
C GLY A 200 13.93 7.64 2.03
N LEU A 201 13.56 8.64 1.22
CA LEU A 201 13.15 8.43 -0.18
C LEU A 201 14.32 7.98 -1.05
N LEU A 202 15.52 8.49 -0.78
CA LEU A 202 16.74 8.10 -1.49
C LEU A 202 17.05 6.61 -1.25
N ILE A 203 17.02 6.20 0.03
CA ILE A 203 17.22 4.81 0.44
C ILE A 203 16.14 3.91 -0.19
N ARG A 204 14.88 4.36 -0.22
CA ARG A 204 13.78 3.64 -0.86
C ARG A 204 14.02 3.39 -2.34
N ARG A 205 14.47 4.39 -3.09
CA ARG A 205 14.81 4.25 -4.51
C ARG A 205 15.92 3.19 -4.72
N ASP A 206 16.94 3.20 -3.88
CA ASP A 206 18.05 2.24 -3.99
C ASP A 206 17.61 0.80 -3.66
N LYS A 207 16.80 0.62 -2.60
CA LYS A 207 16.26 -0.70 -2.24
C LYS A 207 15.30 -1.24 -3.29
N GLU A 208 14.44 -0.39 -3.87
CA GLU A 208 13.54 -0.82 -4.95
C GLU A 208 14.32 -1.21 -6.22
N ALA A 209 15.37 -0.46 -6.58
CA ALA A 209 16.23 -0.83 -7.70
C ALA A 209 16.94 -2.17 -7.47
N ALA A 210 17.48 -2.40 -6.28
CA ALA A 210 18.10 -3.66 -5.90
C ALA A 210 17.10 -4.84 -5.92
N LEU A 211 15.87 -4.63 -5.43
CA LEU A 211 14.81 -5.63 -5.49
C LEU A 211 14.45 -5.97 -6.95
N PHE A 212 14.33 -4.95 -7.81
CA PHE A 212 14.07 -5.16 -9.24
C PHE A 212 15.21 -5.95 -9.91
N GLU A 213 16.47 -5.60 -9.63
CA GLU A 213 17.64 -6.34 -10.14
C GLU A 213 17.68 -7.79 -9.68
N ARG A 214 17.26 -8.07 -8.43
CA ARG A 214 17.10 -9.44 -7.94
C ARG A 214 16.03 -10.18 -8.73
N GLY A 215 14.90 -9.52 -8.98
CA GLY A 215 13.81 -10.06 -9.79
C GLY A 215 14.17 -10.34 -11.25
N LEU A 216 15.12 -9.62 -11.83
CA LEU A 216 15.62 -9.88 -13.19
C LEU A 216 16.49 -11.15 -13.28
N LYS A 217 17.08 -11.58 -12.17
CA LYS A 217 17.90 -12.80 -12.08
C LYS A 217 17.08 -14.03 -11.72
N ALA A 218 15.89 -13.83 -11.14
CA ALA A 218 15.00 -14.92 -10.78
C ALA A 218 14.35 -15.52 -12.04
N PRO A 219 14.18 -16.85 -12.13
CA PRO A 219 13.35 -17.45 -13.15
C PRO A 219 11.94 -16.87 -13.06
N VAL A 220 11.36 -16.48 -14.19
CA VAL A 220 9.92 -16.17 -14.22
C VAL A 220 9.20 -17.50 -14.08
N GLU A 221 8.66 -17.80 -12.89
CA GLU A 221 7.71 -18.90 -12.75
C GLU A 221 6.48 -18.56 -13.59
N VAL A 222 6.40 -19.17 -14.77
CA VAL A 222 5.19 -19.15 -15.58
C VAL A 222 4.20 -20.03 -14.84
N ALA A 223 3.19 -19.42 -14.21
CA ALA A 223 2.09 -20.15 -13.62
C ALA A 223 1.51 -21.08 -14.70
N ALA A 224 1.56 -22.39 -14.45
CA ALA A 224 0.97 -23.39 -15.33
C ALA A 224 -0.48 -23.00 -15.61
N VAL A 225 -0.86 -22.95 -16.88
CA VAL A 225 -2.25 -22.76 -17.30
C VAL A 225 -3.04 -23.95 -16.77
N VAL A 226 -3.66 -23.77 -15.61
CA VAL A 226 -4.77 -24.64 -15.20
C VAL A 226 -5.93 -24.22 -16.09
N VAL A 227 -6.22 -25.04 -17.11
CA VAL A 227 -7.44 -24.91 -17.90
C VAL A 227 -8.61 -25.11 -16.93
N PRO A 228 -9.42 -24.08 -16.64
CA PRO A 228 -10.58 -24.27 -15.77
C PRO A 228 -11.57 -25.21 -16.47
N PRO A 229 -12.27 -26.09 -15.73
CA PRO A 229 -13.38 -26.84 -16.29
C PRO A 229 -14.45 -25.88 -16.82
N PRO A 230 -15.19 -26.25 -17.88
CA PRO A 230 -16.16 -25.37 -18.50
C PRO A 230 -17.23 -24.92 -17.49
N GLU A 231 -17.39 -23.59 -17.34
CA GLU A 231 -18.42 -23.02 -16.47
C GLU A 231 -19.83 -23.34 -17.00
N PRO A 232 -20.81 -23.61 -16.12
CA PRO A 232 -22.21 -23.72 -16.53
C PRO A 232 -22.77 -22.35 -16.97
N VAL A 233 -23.62 -22.39 -17.99
CA VAL A 233 -24.23 -21.23 -18.66
C VAL A 233 -25.00 -20.36 -17.65
N PRO A 234 -24.76 -19.03 -17.60
CA PRO A 234 -25.46 -18.15 -16.68
C PRO A 234 -26.88 -17.79 -17.16
N ASP A 235 -27.81 -17.70 -16.21
CA ASP A 235 -29.15 -17.14 -16.39
C ASP A 235 -29.11 -15.65 -16.78
N PRO A 236 -30.15 -15.13 -17.46
CA PRO A 236 -30.17 -13.77 -17.97
C PRO A 236 -30.11 -12.71 -16.85
N ALA A 237 -29.24 -11.72 -17.05
CA ALA A 237 -28.96 -10.65 -16.10
C ALA A 237 -30.16 -9.69 -15.90
N PRO A 238 -30.39 -9.18 -14.66
CA PRO A 238 -31.31 -8.08 -14.40
C PRO A 238 -30.74 -6.73 -14.91
N PRO A 239 -31.60 -5.73 -15.20
CA PRO A 239 -31.20 -4.50 -15.88
C PRO A 239 -30.27 -3.61 -15.04
N ASP A 240 -29.41 -2.91 -15.77
CA ASP A 240 -28.29 -2.08 -15.33
C ASP A 240 -28.56 -1.21 -14.10
N ARG A 241 -27.82 -1.48 -13.02
CA ARG A 241 -27.59 -0.52 -11.94
C ARG A 241 -26.31 0.25 -12.28
N GLN A 242 -26.50 1.50 -12.71
CA GLN A 242 -25.43 2.46 -12.95
C GLN A 242 -24.59 2.62 -11.66
N LEU A 243 -23.42 1.98 -11.63
CA LEU A 243 -22.43 2.16 -10.56
C LEU A 243 -21.79 3.53 -10.74
N SER A 244 -22.03 4.43 -9.80
CA SER A 244 -21.34 5.71 -9.72
C SER A 244 -19.83 5.46 -9.54
N GLN A 245 -19.04 6.04 -10.43
CA GLN A 245 -17.58 6.06 -10.34
C GLN A 245 -17.17 6.69 -9.00
N PRO A 246 -16.36 6.02 -8.17
CA PRO A 246 -15.85 6.63 -6.94
C PRO A 246 -14.92 7.79 -7.30
N THR A 247 -15.11 8.91 -6.60
CA THR A 247 -14.30 10.11 -6.70
C THR A 247 -12.80 9.78 -6.54
N PRO A 248 -11.90 10.36 -7.38
CA PRO A 248 -10.47 10.13 -7.27
C PRO A 248 -9.98 10.46 -5.85
N GLN A 249 -9.43 9.47 -5.16
CA GLN A 249 -8.84 9.65 -3.84
C GLN A 249 -7.50 10.38 -4.00
N PRO A 250 -7.33 11.60 -3.45
CA PRO A 250 -6.02 12.21 -3.36
C PRO A 250 -5.16 11.37 -2.41
N SER A 251 -3.99 10.94 -2.88
CA SER A 251 -3.00 10.23 -2.08
C SER A 251 -2.69 11.05 -0.81
N VAL A 252 -3.09 10.56 0.37
CA VAL A 252 -2.92 11.19 1.70
C VAL A 252 -1.44 11.30 2.13
N TRP A 253 -0.50 11.09 1.21
CA TRP A 253 0.83 10.61 1.51
C TRP A 253 1.86 11.71 1.81
N THR A 254 1.60 13.00 1.59
CA THR A 254 2.62 14.03 1.89
C THR A 254 2.75 14.32 3.39
N ALA A 255 1.70 14.12 4.19
CA ALA A 255 1.73 14.40 5.63
C ALA A 255 2.16 13.18 6.48
N PHE A 256 1.81 11.95 6.09
CA PHE A 256 2.30 10.73 6.77
C PHE A 256 3.80 10.54 6.56
N PHE A 257 4.30 10.83 5.34
CA PHE A 257 5.73 10.74 5.03
C PHE A 257 6.57 11.68 5.91
N MET A 258 6.09 12.90 6.21
CA MET A 258 6.81 13.84 7.09
C MET A 258 6.93 13.35 8.54
N ALA A 259 6.01 12.50 9.02
CA ALA A 259 6.10 11.92 10.35
C ALA A 259 7.12 10.76 10.43
N ILE A 260 7.26 9.95 9.37
CA ILE A 260 8.27 8.88 9.29
C ILE A 260 9.68 9.46 9.12
N ILE A 261 9.81 10.60 8.45
CA ILE A 261 11.07 11.36 8.33
C ILE A 261 11.64 11.72 9.71
N ALA A 262 10.81 11.91 10.73
CA ALA A 262 11.26 12.19 12.09
C ALA A 262 11.82 10.96 12.84
N ILE A 263 11.55 9.73 12.39
CA ILE A 263 12.00 8.50 13.08
C ILE A 263 13.45 8.16 12.76
N PHE A 264 13.92 8.43 11.53
CA PHE A 264 15.35 8.32 11.21
C PHE A 264 16.24 9.38 11.92
N ARG A 265 15.64 10.34 12.64
CA ARG A 265 16.35 11.26 13.54
C ARG A 265 16.57 10.72 14.95
N ARG A 266 15.88 9.65 15.38
CA ARG A 266 15.92 9.16 16.78
C ARG A 266 16.51 7.76 16.96
N ALA A 267 17.06 7.16 15.91
CA ALA A 267 17.89 5.96 15.98
C ALA A 267 19.38 6.35 15.90
N LYS A 268 19.85 7.05 16.92
CA LYS A 268 21.26 7.15 17.33
C LYS A 268 21.27 7.08 18.85
#